data_AF-A0AA36EQ55-F1
#
_entry.id   AF-A0AA36EQ55-F1
#
_cell.length_a   1.000
_cell.length_b   1.000
_cell.length_c   1.000
_cell.angle_alpha   90.00
_cell.angle_beta   90.00
_cell.angle_gamma   90.00
#
_symmetry.space_group_name_H-M   'P 1'
#
loop_
_entity.id
_entity.type
_entity.pdbx_description
1 polymer ?
#
loop_
_entity_poly.entity_id
_entity_poly.type
_entity_poly.pdbx_seq_one_letter_code
_entity_poly.pdbx_strand_id
1 'polypeptide(L)'
;MKPQYKTWSAHKIDAMKVTRPIETESFPNAKFKVARGSTCQAYEFTLTDMPCLNPNDSIVLYNMLMREKDKYEPVMSYLQVMIKSYIQEVGSMDVDIATVLKKKKADNCS
;
A
#
# COMPACT_ATOMS: atom_id res chain seq x y z
N MET A 1 -16.94 -9.41 -8.51
CA MET A 1 -15.73 -8.99 -7.75
C MET A 1 -16.09 -8.95 -6.27
N LYS A 2 -15.34 -9.63 -5.38
CA LYS A 2 -15.60 -9.53 -3.93
C LYS A 2 -14.88 -8.29 -3.38
N PRO A 3 -15.43 -7.58 -2.38
CA PRO A 3 -14.72 -6.48 -1.72
C PRO A 3 -13.39 -6.95 -1.13
N GLN A 4 -12.32 -6.17 -1.29
CA GLN A 4 -10.95 -6.54 -0.88
C GLN A 4 -10.85 -6.91 0.61
N TYR A 5 -11.63 -6.24 1.48
CA TYR A 5 -11.64 -6.56 2.92
C TYR A 5 -12.10 -7.99 3.23
N LYS A 6 -12.89 -8.63 2.35
CA LYS A 6 -13.35 -10.01 2.53
C LYS A 6 -12.27 -11.05 2.26
N THR A 7 -11.14 -10.65 1.68
CA THR A 7 -9.99 -11.53 1.39
C THR A 7 -8.81 -11.27 2.32
N TRP A 8 -8.93 -10.34 3.26
CA TRP A 8 -7.87 -10.04 4.22
C TRP A 8 -7.73 -11.15 5.26
N SER A 9 -6.49 -11.56 5.51
CA SER A 9 -6.16 -12.55 6.52
C SER A 9 -6.04 -11.89 7.90
N ALA A 10 -6.56 -12.54 8.93
CA ALA A 10 -6.35 -12.15 10.33
C ALA A 10 -5.03 -12.72 10.90
N HIS A 11 -4.32 -13.56 10.15
CA HIS A 11 -3.08 -14.15 10.61
C HIS A 11 -1.92 -13.16 10.51
N LYS A 12 -1.11 -13.13 11.58
CA LYS A 12 0.09 -12.31 11.68
C LYS A 12 1.08 -12.66 10.57
N ILE A 13 1.75 -11.63 10.05
CA ILE A 13 2.91 -11.79 9.17
C ILE A 13 4.13 -12.15 10.02
N ASP A 14 4.69 -13.33 9.77
CA ASP A 14 5.84 -13.84 10.52
C ASP A 14 7.16 -13.58 9.81
N ALA A 15 7.14 -13.58 8.47
CA ALA A 15 8.33 -13.32 7.67
C ALA A 15 7.98 -12.67 6.33
N MET A 16 8.90 -11.85 5.84
CA MET A 16 8.83 -11.23 4.51
C MET A 16 10.20 -11.38 3.83
N LYS A 17 10.18 -11.76 2.55
CA LYS A 17 11.37 -11.83 1.71
C LYS A 17 11.12 -11.08 0.40
N VAL A 18 12.01 -10.16 0.05
CA VAL A 18 12.07 -9.63 -1.32
C VAL A 18 12.67 -10.71 -2.20
N THR A 19 11.90 -11.20 -3.16
CA THR A 19 12.29 -12.33 -4.02
C THR A 19 13.05 -11.88 -5.25
N ARG A 20 12.62 -10.78 -5.90
CA ARG A 20 13.32 -10.16 -7.04
C ARG A 20 12.99 -8.67 -7.15
N PRO A 21 13.95 -7.80 -7.50
CA PRO A 21 13.66 -6.57 -8.22
C PRO A 21 13.02 -6.95 -9.56
N ILE A 22 11.93 -6.29 -9.90
CA ILE A 22 11.30 -6.36 -11.22
C ILE A 22 11.76 -5.08 -11.92
N GLU A 23 12.63 -5.23 -12.92
CA GLU A 23 12.85 -4.18 -13.89
C GLU A 23 11.55 -4.02 -14.68
N THR A 24 10.86 -2.90 -14.47
CA THR A 24 9.84 -2.46 -15.41
C THR A 24 10.36 -1.21 -16.10
N GLU A 25 10.00 -1.02 -17.36
CA GLU A 25 10.45 0.11 -18.19
C GLU A 25 10.07 1.49 -17.60
N SER A 26 9.15 1.52 -16.63
CA SER A 26 8.53 2.74 -16.12
C SER A 26 8.75 2.97 -14.62
N PHE A 27 8.84 1.89 -13.81
CA PHE A 27 9.00 2.00 -12.36
C PHE A 27 9.64 0.74 -11.74
N PRO A 28 10.74 0.86 -11.01
CA PRO A 28 11.31 -0.27 -10.28
C PRO A 28 10.31 -0.83 -9.28
N ASN A 29 9.91 -2.07 -9.54
CA ASN A 29 8.97 -2.81 -8.73
C ASN A 29 9.73 -3.92 -8.00
N ALA A 30 9.18 -4.46 -6.93
CA ALA A 30 9.78 -5.53 -6.17
C ALA A 30 8.71 -6.54 -5.80
N LYS A 31 9.06 -7.83 -5.92
CA LYS A 31 8.15 -8.91 -5.52
C LYS A 31 8.45 -9.33 -4.09
N PHE A 32 7.45 -9.24 -3.23
CA PHE A 32 7.51 -9.69 -1.84
C PHE A 32 6.89 -11.07 -1.74
N LYS A 33 7.51 -11.93 -0.93
CA LYS A 33 6.95 -13.20 -0.48
C LYS A 33 6.77 -13.12 1.02
N VAL A 34 5.54 -13.27 1.48
CA VAL A 34 5.14 -13.08 2.87
C VAL A 34 4.54 -14.35 3.43
N ALA A 35 5.08 -14.81 4.55
CA ALA A 35 4.57 -15.97 5.28
C ALA A 35 3.68 -15.52 6.45
N ARG A 36 2.58 -16.23 6.68
CA ARG A 36 1.63 -15.94 7.76
C ARG A 36 1.34 -17.16 8.63
N GLY A 37 1.46 -16.98 9.94
CA GLY A 37 1.24 -18.04 10.92
C GLY A 37 2.23 -19.20 10.78
N SER A 38 2.00 -20.25 11.56
CA SER A 38 2.73 -21.52 11.48
C SER A 38 2.44 -22.32 10.19
N THR A 39 1.39 -21.95 9.46
CA THR A 39 1.07 -22.51 8.15
C THR A 39 1.97 -21.86 7.11
N CYS A 40 2.78 -22.65 6.38
CA CYS A 40 3.67 -22.21 5.29
C CYS A 40 2.95 -21.58 4.06
N GLN A 41 1.78 -20.96 4.22
CA GLN A 41 1.15 -20.20 3.16
C GLN A 41 1.96 -18.93 2.91
N ALA A 42 2.64 -18.93 1.76
CA ALA A 42 3.36 -17.78 1.27
C ALA A 42 2.50 -17.04 0.26
N TYR A 43 2.25 -15.77 0.54
CA TYR A 43 1.58 -14.85 -0.37
C TYR A 43 2.61 -14.01 -1.10
N GLU A 44 2.41 -13.85 -2.39
CA GLU A 44 3.27 -13.01 -3.22
C GLU A 44 2.51 -11.79 -3.69
N PHE A 45 3.12 -10.62 -3.57
CA PHE A 45 2.60 -9.37 -4.08
C PHE A 45 3.74 -8.45 -4.50
N THR A 46 3.42 -7.37 -5.18
CA THR A 46 4.37 -6.39 -5.70
C THR A 46 4.20 -5.03 -5.02
N LEU A 47 5.15 -4.11 -5.19
CA LEU A 47 5.05 -2.76 -4.63
C LEU A 47 3.75 -2.05 -5.07
N THR A 48 3.29 -2.29 -6.29
CA THR A 48 2.05 -1.71 -6.83
C THR A 48 0.78 -2.30 -6.20
N ASP A 49 0.88 -3.46 -5.56
CA ASP A 49 -0.25 -4.09 -4.87
C ASP A 49 -0.41 -3.57 -3.42
N MET A 50 0.56 -2.82 -2.90
CA MET A 50 0.53 -2.27 -1.53
C MET A 50 -0.76 -1.50 -1.18
N PRO A 51 -1.32 -0.65 -2.06
CA PRO A 51 -2.58 0.05 -1.77
C PRO A 51 -3.79 -0.89 -1.62
N CYS A 52 -3.71 -2.11 -2.16
CA CYS A 52 -4.77 -3.12 -2.08
C CYS A 52 -4.64 -4.04 -0.87
N LEU A 53 -3.55 -3.92 -0.10
CA LEU A 53 -3.34 -4.71 1.11
C LEU A 53 -4.23 -4.23 2.26
N ASN A 54 -4.47 -5.13 3.21
CA ASN A 54 -5.02 -4.75 4.51
C ASN A 54 -4.14 -3.65 5.14
N PRO A 55 -4.73 -2.53 5.62
CA PRO A 55 -3.98 -1.45 6.26
C PRO A 55 -3.06 -1.91 7.41
N ASN A 56 -3.48 -2.93 8.18
CA ASN A 56 -2.62 -3.47 9.23
C ASN A 56 -1.39 -4.17 8.66
N ASP A 57 -1.56 -4.92 7.57
CA ASP A 57 -0.47 -5.62 6.92
C ASP A 57 0.49 -4.64 6.26
N SER A 58 -0.01 -3.58 5.62
CA SER A 58 0.83 -2.57 4.99
C SER A 58 1.73 -1.85 6.00
N ILE A 59 1.21 -1.55 7.21
CA ILE A 59 1.99 -0.99 8.32
C ILE A 59 3.07 -1.96 8.80
N VAL A 60 2.72 -3.24 9.01
CA VAL A 60 3.67 -4.25 9.47
C VAL A 60 4.79 -4.45 8.45
N LEU A 61 4.45 -4.55 7.16
CA LEU A 61 5.40 -4.71 6.06
C LEU A 61 6.32 -3.49 5.93
N TYR A 62 5.77 -2.29 6.01
CA TYR A 62 6.57 -1.06 6.02
C TYR A 62 7.58 -1.05 7.18
N ASN A 63 7.14 -1.41 8.38
CA ASN A 63 8.02 -1.50 9.55
C ASN A 63 9.11 -2.57 9.39
N MET A 64 8.80 -3.70 8.77
CA MET A 64 9.78 -4.74 8.45
C MET A 64 10.82 -4.24 7.44
N LEU A 65 10.39 -3.55 6.39
CA LEU A 65 11.31 -2.98 5.39
C LEU A 65 12.20 -1.89 5.99
N MET A 66 11.66 -1.04 6.87
CA MET A 66 12.43 -0.01 7.58
C MET A 66 13.52 -0.58 8.48
N ARG A 67 13.32 -1.75 9.10
CA ARG A 67 14.34 -2.42 9.94
C ARG A 67 15.55 -2.87 9.15
N GLU A 68 15.35 -3.25 7.90
CA GLU A 68 16.40 -3.71 6.99
C GLU A 68 16.60 -2.72 5.83
N LYS A 69 16.45 -1.41 6.10
CA LYS A 69 16.44 -0.36 5.07
C LYS A 69 17.64 -0.46 4.12
N ASP A 70 18.84 -0.63 4.65
CA ASP A 70 20.09 -0.64 3.86
C ASP A 70 20.12 -1.79 2.85
N LYS A 71 19.48 -2.91 3.17
CA LYS A 71 19.33 -4.07 2.26
C LYS A 71 18.33 -3.82 1.14
N TYR A 72 17.42 -2.86 1.33
CA TYR A 72 16.27 -2.60 0.47
C TYR A 72 16.26 -1.18 -0.11
N GLU A 73 17.38 -0.46 -0.07
CA GLU A 73 17.47 0.99 -0.34
C GLU A 73 16.81 1.46 -1.65
N PRO A 74 16.96 0.77 -2.83
CA PRO A 74 16.22 1.23 -4.00
C PRO A 74 14.70 1.06 -3.79
N VAL A 75 14.26 -0.13 -3.37
CA VAL A 75 12.84 -0.46 -3.14
C VAL A 75 12.19 0.48 -2.12
N MET A 76 12.93 0.87 -1.08
CA MET A 76 12.46 1.77 -0.04
C MET A 76 12.25 3.20 -0.53
N SER A 77 13.17 3.70 -1.33
CA SER A 77 13.04 5.03 -1.95
C SER A 77 11.78 5.11 -2.82
N TYR A 78 11.49 4.06 -3.60
CA TYR A 78 10.27 3.99 -4.42
C TYR A 78 8.98 3.86 -3.61
N LEU A 79 8.99 3.04 -2.56
CA LEU A 79 7.85 2.90 -1.66
C LEU A 79 7.49 4.23 -1.00
N GLN A 80 8.48 5.02 -0.57
CA GLN A 80 8.26 6.34 0.00
C GLN A 80 7.63 7.31 -1.00
N VAL A 81 8.07 7.29 -2.26
CA VAL A 81 7.47 8.12 -3.32
C VAL A 81 6.01 7.74 -3.54
N MET A 82 5.69 6.46 -3.69
CA MET A 82 4.30 6.02 -3.87
C MET A 82 3.41 6.41 -2.69
N ILE A 83 3.88 6.23 -1.45
CA ILE A 83 3.09 6.61 -0.25
C ILE A 83 2.80 8.11 -0.27
N LYS A 84 3.80 8.95 -0.57
CA LYS A 84 3.62 10.41 -0.67
C LYS A 84 2.62 10.77 -1.77
N SER A 85 2.76 10.18 -2.95
CA SER A 85 1.84 10.42 -4.07
C SER A 85 0.40 10.01 -3.74
N TYR A 86 0.22 8.86 -3.09
CA TYR A 86 -1.10 8.40 -2.66
C TYR A 86 -1.75 9.35 -1.63
N ILE A 87 -0.98 9.80 -0.62
CA ILE A 87 -1.48 10.77 0.36
C ILE A 87 -1.87 12.09 -0.32
N GLN A 88 -1.08 12.56 -1.29
CA GLN A 88 -1.39 13.78 -2.04
C GLN A 88 -2.68 13.63 -2.87
N GLU A 89 -2.86 12.50 -3.55
CA GLU A 89 -4.05 12.23 -4.36
C GLU A 89 -5.32 12.18 -3.49
N VAL A 90 -5.29 11.43 -2.39
CA VAL A 90 -6.41 11.38 -1.43
C VAL A 90 -6.70 12.75 -0.84
N GLY A 91 -5.66 13.52 -0.47
CA GLY A 91 -5.82 14.87 0.03
C GLY A 91 -6.44 15.82 -1.00
N SER A 92 -6.10 15.68 -2.28
CA SER A 92 -6.73 16.45 -3.37
C SER A 92 -8.22 16.11 -3.50
N MET A 93 -8.57 14.83 -3.44
CA MET A 93 -9.96 14.38 -3.50
C MET A 93 -10.80 14.95 -2.33
N ASP A 94 -10.24 14.99 -1.12
CA ASP A 94 -10.92 15.57 0.05
C ASP A 94 -11.24 17.06 -0.15
N VAL A 95 -10.31 17.82 -0.76
CA VAL A 95 -10.51 19.24 -1.09
C VAL A 95 -11.61 19.41 -2.14
N ASP A 96 -11.62 18.57 -3.18
CA ASP A 96 -12.63 18.61 -4.23
C ASP A 96 -14.03 18.29 -3.67
N ILE A 97 -14.14 17.26 -2.83
CA ILE A 97 -15.39 16.90 -2.14
C ILE A 97 -15.87 18.04 -1.26
N ALA A 98 -14.98 18.64 -0.45
CA ALA A 98 -15.33 19.77 0.41
C ALA A 98 -15.84 20.97 -0.40
N THR A 99 -15.24 21.22 -1.57
CA THR A 99 -15.65 22.29 -2.48
C THR A 99 -17.05 22.04 -3.04
N VAL A 100 -17.33 20.83 -3.52
CA VAL A 100 -18.66 20.44 -4.02
C VAL A 100 -19.73 20.54 -2.92
N LEU A 101 -19.43 20.09 -1.70
CA LEU A 101 -20.36 20.15 -0.57
C LEU A 101 -20.68 21.60 -0.16
N LYS A 102 -19.68 22.49 -0.17
CA LYS A 102 -19.89 23.93 0.08
C LYS A 102 -20.79 24.57 -0.99
N LYS A 103 -20.55 24.25 -2.27
CA LYS A 103 -21.37 24.76 -3.38
C LYS A 103 -22.83 24.30 -3.27
N LYS A 104 -23.07 23.00 -3.05
CA LYS A 104 -24.42 22.46 -2.81
C LYS A 104 -25.15 23.13 -1.64
N LYS A 105 -24.42 23.44 -0.56
CA LYS A 105 -25.00 24.17 0.58
C LYS A 105 -25.42 25.59 0.22
N ALA A 106 -24.66 26.29 -0.61
CA ALA A 106 -25.00 27.63 -1.07
C ALA A 106 -26.22 27.60 -2.01
N ASP A 107 -26.29 26.64 -2.92
CA ASP A 107 -27.40 26.49 -3.86
C ASP A 107 -28.72 26.11 -3.17
N ASN A 108 -28.68 25.33 -2.07
CA ASN A 108 -29.86 24.93 -1.29
C ASN A 108 -30.38 26.01 -0.30
N CYS A 109 -29.64 27.10 -0.11
CA CYS A 109 -30.04 28.24 0.72
C CYS A 109 -30.51 29.45 -0.13
N SER A 110 -30.57 29.28 -1.45
CA SER A 110 -31.07 30.27 -2.42
C SER A 110 -32.50 29.91 -2.84
#